data_AF-A0A218W3Q2-F1
#
_entry.id   AF-A0A218W3Q2-F1
#
_cell.length_a   1.000
_cell.length_b   1.000
_cell.length_c   1.000
_cell.angle_alpha   90.00
_cell.angle_beta   90.00
_cell.angle_gamma   90.00
#
_symmetry.space_group_name_H-M   'P 1'
#
loop_
_entity.id
_entity.type
_entity.pdbx_description
1 polymer ?
#
loop_
_entity_poly.entity_id
_entity_poly.type
_entity_poly.pdbx_seq_one_letter_code
_entity_poly.pdbx_strand_id
1 'polypeptide(L)'
;MDRDWVDLYCWTINGSTVFRVYRERGYWDLIYGILREFWWENVVPARETLLMGRDEEAVNLYKPSSTHKQTGLVIFRSAKMASEAKLLCREIAGHVEFYR
;
A
#
# COMPACT_ATOMS: atom_id res chain seq x y z
N MET A 1 1.10 17.08 11.43
CA MET A 1 0.40 15.81 11.14
C MET A 1 1.46 14.72 11.25
N ASP A 2 1.90 14.44 12.48
CA ASP A 2 3.18 13.74 12.76
C ASP A 2 2.97 12.50 13.62
N ARG A 3 1.81 11.86 13.47
CA ARG A 3 1.54 10.61 14.18
C ARG A 3 2.16 9.47 13.38
N ASP A 4 2.95 8.65 14.07
CA ASP A 4 3.47 7.39 13.52
C ASP A 4 2.39 6.28 13.53
N TRP A 5 1.13 6.63 13.34
CA TRP A 5 0.01 5.69 13.26
C TRP A 5 -1.20 6.28 12.55
N VAL A 6 -2.07 5.39 12.07
CA VAL A 6 -3.39 5.71 11.53
C VAL A 6 -4.44 4.82 12.21
N ASP A 7 -5.63 5.38 12.44
CA ASP A 7 -6.79 4.59 12.85
C ASP A 7 -7.57 4.19 11.58
N LEU A 8 -7.54 2.90 11.26
CA LEU A 8 -8.26 2.28 10.16
C LEU A 8 -9.66 1.88 10.63
N TYR A 9 -10.68 2.53 10.09
CA TYR A 9 -12.08 2.18 10.32
C TYR A 9 -12.57 1.23 9.23
N CYS A 10 -13.05 0.05 9.65
CA CYS A 10 -13.65 -0.96 8.79
C CYS A 10 -15.14 -1.08 9.13
N TRP A 11 -16.01 -0.89 8.15
CA TRP A 11 -17.47 -1.05 8.33
C TRP A 11 -18.01 -2.13 7.41
N THR A 12 -18.95 -2.91 7.93
CA THR A 12 -19.74 -3.91 7.21
C THR A 12 -21.20 -3.78 7.64
N ILE A 13 -22.12 -4.45 6.95
CA ILE A 13 -23.53 -4.50 7.35
C ILE A 13 -23.73 -5.10 8.77
N ASN A 14 -22.80 -5.93 9.24
CA ASN A 14 -22.90 -6.60 10.54
C ASN A 14 -22.26 -5.80 11.68
N GLY A 15 -21.65 -4.65 11.37
CA GLY A 15 -21.02 -3.78 12.35
C GLY A 15 -19.70 -3.21 11.86
N SER A 16 -18.96 -2.60 12.78
CA SER A 16 -17.74 -1.86 12.47
C SER A 16 -16.60 -2.10 13.45
N THR A 17 -15.38 -1.75 13.05
CA THR A 17 -14.19 -1.94 13.86
C THR A 17 -13.17 -0.84 13.56
N VAL A 18 -12.48 -0.34 14.59
CA VAL A 18 -11.35 0.58 14.46
C VAL A 18 -10.08 -0.14 14.89
N PHE A 19 -9.08 -0.16 14.00
CA PHE A 19 -7.74 -0.65 14.29
C PHE A 19 -6.74 0.50 14.27
N ARG A 20 -5.84 0.57 15.25
CA ARG A 20 -4.66 1.44 15.17
C ARG A 20 -3.50 0.68 14.53
N VAL A 21 -3.07 1.16 13.37
CA VAL A 21 -1.94 0.64 12.63
C VAL A 21 -0.77 1.61 12.80
N TYR A 22 0.34 1.13 13.36
CA TYR A 22 1.54 1.94 13.50
C TYR A 22 2.35 1.96 12.21
N ARG A 23 3.07 3.06 11.99
CA ARG A 23 3.97 3.25 10.87
C ARG A 23 5.19 2.33 11.04
N GLU A 24 5.24 1.28 10.23
CA GLU A 24 6.43 0.44 10.13
C GLU A 24 7.37 1.04 9.07
N ARG A 25 8.46 1.66 9.51
CA ARG A 25 9.38 2.40 8.63
C ARG A 25 10.00 1.49 7.56
N GLY A 26 10.38 0.26 7.92
CA GLY A 26 10.99 -0.68 6.99
C GLY A 26 10.05 -1.13 5.87
N TYR A 27 8.75 -1.22 6.14
CA TYR A 27 7.71 -1.47 5.16
C TYR A 27 7.57 -0.28 4.21
N TRP A 28 7.55 0.94 4.74
CA TRP A 28 7.46 2.13 3.91
C TRP A 28 8.70 2.34 3.03
N ASP A 29 9.89 2.06 3.54
CA ASP A 29 11.14 2.11 2.76
C ASP A 29 11.11 1.08 1.62
N LEU A 30 10.59 -0.13 1.89
CA LEU A 30 10.37 -1.16 0.87
C LEU A 30 9.39 -0.68 -0.21
N ILE A 31 8.21 -0.18 0.18
CA ILE A 31 7.20 0.34 -0.76
C ILE A 31 7.74 1.52 -1.56
N TYR A 32 8.45 2.45 -0.91
CA TYR A 32 9.06 3.59 -1.57
C TYR A 32 10.07 3.16 -2.64
N GLY A 33 10.94 2.18 -2.34
CA GLY A 33 11.86 1.63 -3.32
C GLY A 33 11.17 1.07 -4.56
N ILE A 34 10.11 0.27 -4.36
CA ILE A 34 9.31 -0.33 -5.45
C ILE A 34 8.64 0.74 -6.30
N LEU A 35 7.99 1.72 -5.66
CA LEU A 35 7.31 2.81 -6.38
C LEU A 35 8.29 3.71 -7.11
N ARG A 36 9.47 3.95 -6.53
CA ARG A 36 10.55 4.72 -7.17
C ARG A 36 11.03 4.01 -8.43
N GLU A 37 11.32 2.71 -8.38
CA GLU A 37 11.70 1.87 -9.53
C GLU A 37 10.61 1.93 -10.61
N PHE A 38 9.35 1.66 -10.24
CA PHE A 38 8.21 1.73 -11.16
C PHE A 38 8.10 3.11 -11.84
N TRP A 39 8.22 4.21 -11.10
CA TRP A 39 7.99 5.53 -11.64
C TRP A 39 9.14 6.03 -12.52
N TRP A 40 10.37 5.94 -12.02
CA TRP A 40 11.53 6.53 -12.70
C TRP A 40 12.13 5.64 -13.78
N GLU A 41 11.92 4.33 -13.71
CA GLU A 41 12.50 3.40 -14.69
C GLU A 41 11.47 2.93 -15.72
N ASN A 42 10.17 3.06 -15.43
CA ASN A 42 9.11 2.62 -16.35
C ASN A 42 8.28 3.81 -16.84
N VAL A 43 7.50 4.46 -15.96
CA VAL A 43 6.45 5.38 -16.44
C VAL A 43 6.96 6.72 -16.93
N VAL A 44 7.90 7.34 -16.22
CA VAL A 44 8.48 8.62 -16.65
C VAL A 44 9.20 8.47 -18.01
N PRO A 45 10.09 7.48 -18.21
CA PRO A 45 10.73 7.26 -19.50
C PRO A 45 9.75 6.88 -20.62
N ALA A 46 8.73 6.07 -20.33
CA ALA A 46 7.68 5.72 -21.31
C ALA A 46 6.93 6.97 -21.79
N ARG A 47 6.53 7.85 -20.84
CA ARG A 47 5.87 9.12 -21.14
C ARG A 47 6.76 10.02 -22.00
N GLU A 48 8.04 10.15 -21.65
CA GLU A 48 8.99 10.98 -22.40
C GLU A 48 9.22 10.45 -23.82
N THR A 49 9.35 9.13 -23.96
CA THR A 49 9.48 8.45 -25.26
C THR A 49 8.27 8.70 -26.14
N LEU A 50 7.06 8.63 -25.57
CA LEU A 50 5.81 8.95 -26.26
C LEU A 50 5.76 10.43 -26.68
N LEU A 51 6.14 11.35 -25.80
CA LEU A 51 6.17 12.79 -26.09
C LEU A 51 7.19 13.17 -27.18
N MET A 52 8.26 12.38 -27.33
CA MET A 52 9.22 12.51 -28.44
C MET A 52 8.69 11.96 -29.77
N GLY A 53 7.46 11.45 -29.83
CA GLY A 53 6.85 10.91 -31.04
C GLY A 53 7.47 9.59 -31.50
N ARG A 54 8.08 8.82 -30.60
CA ARG A 54 8.59 7.47 -30.90
C ARG A 54 7.44 6.48 -31.04
N ASP A 55 7.71 5.38 -31.73
CA ASP A 55 6.73 4.33 -31.95
C ASP A 55 6.40 3.54 -30.67
N GLU A 56 5.35 2.72 -30.78
CA GLU A 56 4.85 1.92 -29.67
C GLU A 56 5.87 0.87 -29.19
N GLU A 57 6.70 0.35 -30.10
CA GLU A 57 7.76 -0.61 -29.76
C GLU A 57 8.78 0.02 -28.81
N ALA A 58 9.21 1.26 -29.08
CA ALA A 58 10.12 2.00 -28.20
C ALA A 58 9.50 2.31 -26.82
N VAL A 59 8.20 2.62 -26.77
CA VAL A 59 7.49 2.84 -25.49
C VAL A 59 7.38 1.55 -24.69
N ASN A 60 7.12 0.42 -25.36
CA ASN A 60 6.94 -0.89 -24.75
C ASN A 60 8.22 -1.43 -24.07
N LEU A 61 9.41 -0.92 -24.41
CA LEU A 61 10.65 -1.26 -23.70
C LEU A 61 10.62 -0.90 -22.21
N TYR A 62 9.82 0.10 -21.84
CA TYR A 62 9.67 0.55 -20.45
C TYR A 62 8.48 -0.10 -19.75
N LYS A 63 7.84 -1.10 -20.35
CA LYS A 63 6.71 -1.77 -19.73
C LYS A 63 7.20 -2.65 -18.56
N PRO A 64 6.71 -2.43 -17.33
CA PRO A 64 7.09 -3.25 -16.21
C PRO A 64 6.47 -4.65 -16.33
N SER A 65 7.11 -5.62 -15.68
CA SER A 65 6.51 -6.94 -15.48
C SER A 65 5.18 -6.83 -14.74
N SER A 66 4.24 -7.73 -15.01
CA SER A 66 2.94 -7.76 -14.33
C SER A 66 3.04 -7.97 -12.81
N THR A 67 4.14 -8.56 -12.33
CA THR A 67 4.40 -8.78 -10.89
C THR A 67 5.84 -8.40 -10.56
N HIS A 68 6.01 -7.50 -9.59
CA HIS A 68 7.33 -7.11 -9.10
C HIS A 68 7.98 -8.22 -8.26
N LYS A 69 9.31 -8.34 -8.33
CA LYS A 69 10.11 -9.36 -7.59
C LYS A 69 9.90 -9.32 -6.07
N GLN A 70 9.53 -8.16 -5.51
CA GLN A 70 9.31 -7.98 -4.07
C GLN A 70 7.83 -8.13 -3.63
N THR A 71 6.90 -8.43 -4.54
CA THR A 71 5.46 -8.54 -4.22
C THR A 71 5.20 -9.52 -3.08
N GLY A 72 5.83 -10.70 -3.09
CA GLY A 72 5.66 -11.69 -2.01
C GLY A 72 6.12 -11.17 -0.64
N LEU A 73 7.23 -10.43 -0.59
CA LEU A 73 7.74 -9.83 0.64
C LEU A 73 6.80 -8.73 1.15
N VAL A 74 6.26 -7.90 0.25
CA VAL A 74 5.27 -6.87 0.60
C VAL A 74 4.04 -7.52 1.23
N ILE A 75 3.44 -8.53 0.58
CA ILE A 75 2.27 -9.25 1.10
C ILE A 75 2.55 -9.81 2.50
N PHE A 76 3.68 -10.48 2.69
CA PHE A 76 4.07 -11.02 3.99
C PHE A 76 4.16 -9.93 5.06
N ARG A 77 4.84 -8.81 4.76
CA ARG A 77 4.98 -7.70 5.71
C ARG A 77 3.66 -6.99 5.99
N SER A 78 2.80 -6.80 4.99
CA SER A 78 1.46 -6.24 5.18
C SER A 78 0.60 -7.12 6.09
N ALA A 79 0.61 -8.44 5.86
CA ALA A 79 -0.14 -9.39 6.68
C ALA A 79 0.36 -9.40 8.13
N LYS A 80 1.70 -9.39 8.32
CA LYS A 80 2.30 -9.27 9.66
C LYS A 80 1.86 -7.98 10.35
N MET A 81 1.98 -6.83 9.69
CA MET A 81 1.57 -5.53 10.24
C MET A 81 0.07 -5.51 10.60
N ALA A 82 -0.79 -6.10 9.77
CA ALA A 82 -2.22 -6.21 10.06
C ALA A 82 -2.49 -7.09 11.28
N SER A 83 -1.74 -8.19 11.46
CA SER A 83 -1.87 -9.07 12.64
C SER A 83 -1.42 -8.41 13.94
N GLU A 84 -0.52 -7.43 13.87
CA GLU A 84 0.00 -6.67 15.01
C GLU A 84 -0.80 -5.38 15.28
N ALA A 85 -1.81 -5.07 14.45
CA ALA A 85 -2.62 -3.87 14.58
C ALA A 85 -3.49 -3.93 15.85
N LYS A 86 -3.53 -2.81 16.58
CA LYS A 86 -4.27 -2.73 17.84
C LYS A 86 -5.75 -2.51 17.58
N LEU A 87 -6.60 -3.45 17.97
CA LEU A 87 -8.04 -3.23 18.03
C LEU A 87 -8.35 -2.14 19.06
N LEU A 88 -9.03 -1.07 18.66
CA LEU A 88 -9.42 0.04 19.55
C LEU A 88 -10.91 -0.01 19.92
N CYS A 89 -11.73 -0.35 18.94
CA CYS A 89 -13.18 -0.32 19.08
C CYS A 89 -13.80 -1.36 18.15
N ARG A 90 -14.85 -2.02 18.60
CA ARG A 90 -15.68 -2.90 17.79
C ARG A 90 -17.14 -2.61 18.09
N GLU A 91 -17.92 -2.49 17.04
CA GLU A 91 -19.37 -2.40 17.11
C GLU A 91 -19.98 -3.60 16.38
N ILE A 92 -20.95 -4.25 17.03
CA ILE A 92 -21.75 -5.33 16.43
C ILE A 92 -23.19 -5.14 16.88
N ALA A 93 -24.12 -5.12 15.92
CA ALA A 93 -25.56 -5.02 16.16
C ALA A 93 -25.96 -3.85 17.09
N GLY A 94 -25.29 -2.70 16.97
CA GLY A 94 -25.51 -1.51 17.77
C GLY A 94 -24.83 -1.50 19.13
N HIS A 95 -24.13 -2.57 19.53
CA HIS A 95 -23.34 -2.61 20.76
C HIS A 95 -21.88 -2.27 20.49
N VAL A 96 -21.33 -1.28 21.21
CA VAL A 96 -19.96 -0.78 21.04
C VAL A 96 -19.09 -1.19 22.22
N GLU A 97 -17.97 -1.85 21.94
CA GLU A 97 -16.93 -2.21 22.91
C GLU A 97 -15.61 -1.50 22.57
N PHE A 98 -14.96 -0.92 23.58
CA PHE A 98 -13.66 -0.27 23.45
C PHE A 98 -12.56 -1.10 24.11
N TYR A 99 -11.43 -1.20 23.45
CA TYR A 99 -10.27 -1.99 23.86
C TYR A 99 -9.10 -1.05 24.22
N ARG A 100 -8.43 -1.34 25.33
CA ARG A 100 -7.37 -0.49 25.90
C ARG A 100 -5.97 -0.83 25.40
#